data_AF-A0A432DZQ8-F1
#
_entry.id   AF-A0A432DZQ8-F1
#
_cell.length_a   1.000
_cell.length_b   1.000
_cell.length_c   1.000
_cell.angle_alpha   90.00
_cell.angle_beta   90.00
_cell.angle_gamma   90.00
#
_symmetry.space_group_name_H-M   'P 1'
#
loop_
_entity.id
_entity.type
_entity.pdbx_description
1 polymer ?
#
loop_
_entity_poly.entity_id
_entity_poly.type
_entity_poly.pdbx_seq_one_letter_code
_entity_poly.pdbx_strand_id
1 'polypeptide(L)'
;MRSRGVELDITGNPTENLSIIGGFSYNNSVYIDTPEKGYVENQRLVRTPATTANASVFYKFTNYVKGLKIGAGIYYIGDRIAGWNDTKSTNTSRNNVTRMFDLKDYTTVSVSVGYEWKNSLSRERWGICLMW
;
A
#
# COMPACT_ATOMS: atom_id res chain seq x y z
N MET A 1 -19.59 6.58 11.33
CA MET A 1 -18.65 5.65 10.62
C MET A 1 -17.98 4.76 11.64
N ARG A 2 -17.62 3.53 11.26
CA ARG A 2 -16.85 2.61 12.11
C ARG A 2 -15.69 2.02 11.32
N SER A 3 -14.49 2.06 11.89
CA SER A 3 -13.30 1.40 11.34
C SER A 3 -12.88 0.25 12.25
N ARG A 4 -12.64 -0.92 11.68
CA ARG A 4 -12.05 -2.07 12.37
C ARG A 4 -10.91 -2.60 11.51
N GLY A 5 -9.71 -2.64 12.07
CA GLY A 5 -8.54 -3.10 11.34
C GLY A 5 -7.51 -3.74 12.24
N VAL A 6 -6.55 -4.41 11.60
CA VAL A 6 -5.37 -5.02 12.21
C VAL A 6 -4.18 -4.66 11.33
N GLU A 7 -3.10 -4.22 11.97
CA GLU A 7 -1.86 -3.89 11.30
C GLU A 7 -0.72 -4.67 11.96
N LEU A 8 0.19 -5.18 11.14
CA LEU A 8 1.36 -5.92 11.54
C LEU A 8 2.54 -5.41 10.73
N ASP A 9 3.56 -4.91 11.40
CA ASP A 9 4.81 -4.47 10.79
C ASP A 9 5.99 -5.20 11.41
N ILE A 10 6.90 -5.65 10.55
CA ILE A 10 8.12 -6.36 10.90
C ILE A 10 9.27 -5.67 10.21
N THR A 11 10.26 -5.22 10.97
CA THR A 11 11.51 -4.69 10.44
C THR A 11 12.66 -5.27 11.23
N GLY A 12 13.70 -5.74 10.54
CA GLY A 12 14.84 -6.33 11.20
C GLY A 12 16.04 -6.48 10.29
N ASN A 13 17.20 -6.68 10.91
CA ASN A 13 18.44 -7.00 10.21
C ASN A 13 18.96 -8.34 10.76
N PRO A 14 18.50 -9.48 10.20
CA PRO A 14 18.90 -10.80 10.70
C PRO A 14 20.41 -11.04 10.63
N THR A 15 21.10 -10.35 9.72
CA THR A 15 22.56 -10.32 9.61
C THR A 15 23.02 -8.90 9.35
N GLU A 16 24.31 -8.59 9.51
CA GLU A 16 24.88 -7.28 9.18
C GLU A 16 24.73 -6.88 7.70
N ASN A 17 24.52 -7.87 6.84
CA ASN A 17 24.40 -7.72 5.40
C ASN A 17 22.97 -7.72 4.88
N LEU A 18 21.98 -8.10 5.71
CA LEU A 18 20.60 -8.33 5.27
C LEU A 18 19.64 -7.45 6.07
N SER A 19 18.82 -6.68 5.37
CA SER A 19 17.72 -5.90 5.94
C SER A 19 16.40 -6.38 5.36
N ILE A 20 15.41 -6.62 6.21
CA ILE A 20 14.08 -7.09 5.83
C ILE A 20 13.06 -6.13 6.45
N ILE A 21 12.11 -5.71 5.62
CA ILE A 21 10.96 -4.90 6.01
C ILE A 21 9.74 -5.61 5.45
N GLY A 22 8.70 -5.76 6.25
CA GLY A 22 7.42 -6.26 5.78
C GLY A 22 6.30 -5.70 6.62
N GLY A 23 5.14 -5.52 6.00
CA GLY A 23 3.96 -5.01 6.65
C GLY A 23 2.71 -5.61 6.03
N PHE A 24 1.67 -5.76 6.86
CA PHE A 24 0.35 -6.19 6.47
C PHE A 24 -0.67 -5.32 7.20
N SER A 25 -1.63 -4.77 6.47
CA SER A 25 -2.72 -3.99 7.04
C SER A 25 -4.05 -4.47 6.47
N TYR A 26 -4.97 -4.79 7.37
CA TYR A 26 -6.37 -5.03 7.06
C TYR A 26 -7.21 -3.92 7.68
N ASN A 27 -8.04 -3.26 6.88
CA ASN A 27 -8.94 -2.22 7.36
C ASN A 27 -10.33 -2.36 6.75
N ASN A 28 -11.33 -2.46 7.62
CA ASN A 28 -12.74 -2.44 7.26
C ASN A 28 -13.43 -1.18 7.81
N SER A 29 -13.50 -0.14 6.98
CA SER A 29 -14.21 1.10 7.28
C SER A 29 -15.61 1.10 6.63
N VAL A 30 -16.66 1.16 7.45
CA VAL A 30 -18.07 1.07 7.03
C VAL A 30 -18.90 2.20 7.62
N TYR A 31 -19.84 2.74 6.84
CA TYR A 31 -20.88 3.65 7.32
C TYR A 31 -21.93 2.86 8.11
N ILE A 32 -22.04 3.09 9.42
CA ILE A 32 -23.02 2.37 10.27
C ILE A 32 -24.22 3.23 10.67
N ASP A 33 -23.98 4.53 10.88
CA ASP A 33 -24.97 5.49 11.33
C ASP A 33 -24.61 6.81 10.67
N THR A 34 -25.56 7.34 9.91
CA THR A 34 -25.41 8.56 9.14
C THR A 34 -26.68 9.40 9.21
N PRO A 35 -26.57 10.74 9.16
CA PRO A 35 -27.73 11.63 9.11
C PRO A 35 -28.68 11.31 7.94
N GLU A 36 -29.89 11.86 7.97
CA GLU A 36 -30.93 11.63 6.96
C GLU A 36 -30.51 12.05 5.54
N LYS A 37 -29.65 13.07 5.41
CA LYS A 37 -29.01 13.50 4.15
C LYS A 37 -27.60 12.93 3.95
N GLY A 38 -27.23 11.92 4.73
CA GLY A 38 -25.91 11.30 4.78
C GLY A 38 -25.68 10.21 3.73
N TYR A 39 -24.55 9.52 3.88
CA TYR A 39 -24.17 8.36 3.08
C TYR A 39 -25.08 7.16 3.38
N VAL A 40 -25.19 6.22 2.45
CA VAL A 40 -25.97 5.00 2.68
C VAL A 40 -25.23 4.10 3.68
N GLU A 41 -25.96 3.57 4.68
CA GLU A 41 -25.42 2.64 5.67
C GLU A 41 -24.95 1.33 5.04
N ASN A 42 -24.05 0.64 5.74
CA ASN A 42 -23.40 -0.61 5.37
C ASN A 42 -22.53 -0.54 4.11
N GLN A 43 -22.30 0.65 3.54
CA GLN A 43 -21.31 0.83 2.48
C GLN A 43 -19.90 0.93 3.06
N ARG A 44 -18.95 0.25 2.41
CA ARG A 44 -17.51 0.43 2.68
C ARG A 44 -17.04 1.77 2.13
N LEU A 45 -16.06 2.38 2.79
CA LEU A 45 -15.47 3.63 2.34
C LEU A 45 -14.82 3.45 0.96
N VAL A 46 -15.16 4.30 0.00
CA VAL A 46 -14.50 4.29 -1.32
C VAL A 46 -13.03 4.70 -1.20
N ARG A 47 -12.21 4.17 -2.11
CA ARG A 47 -10.77 4.43 -2.29
C ARG A 47 -9.91 3.92 -1.15
N THR A 48 -10.47 3.07 -0.30
CA THR A 48 -9.75 2.41 0.79
C THR A 48 -9.70 0.90 0.53
N PRO A 49 -8.52 0.35 0.15
CA PRO A 49 -8.37 -1.09 0.01
C PRO A 49 -8.58 -1.78 1.36
N ALA A 50 -9.21 -2.98 1.32
CA ALA A 50 -9.46 -3.75 2.55
C ALA A 50 -8.16 -4.30 3.13
N THR A 51 -7.24 -4.67 2.24
CA THR A 51 -6.02 -5.39 2.57
C THR A 51 -4.88 -4.81 1.77
N THR A 52 -3.78 -4.54 2.45
CA THR A 52 -2.51 -4.16 1.83
C THR A 52 -1.40 -4.97 2.45
N ALA A 53 -0.42 -5.35 1.66
CA ALA A 53 0.76 -6.04 2.14
C ALA A 53 2.01 -5.51 1.43
N ASN A 54 3.11 -5.42 2.14
CA ASN A 54 4.40 -5.03 1.59
C ASN A 54 5.48 -5.94 2.15
N ALA A 55 6.47 -6.26 1.33
CA ALA A 55 7.69 -6.89 1.78
C ALA A 55 8.85 -6.38 0.95
N SER A 56 9.98 -6.13 1.59
CA SER A 56 11.20 -5.65 0.96
C SER A 56 12.40 -6.26 1.63
N VAL A 57 13.36 -6.68 0.82
CA VAL A 57 14.63 -7.25 1.26
C VAL A 57 15.76 -6.49 0.62
N PHE A 58 16.80 -6.19 1.40
CA PHE A 58 18.00 -5.51 0.95
C PHE A 58 19.23 -6.27 1.40
N TYR A 59 20.16 -6.51 0.48
CA TYR A 59 21.43 -7.15 0.74
C TYR A 59 22.60 -6.22 0.43
N LYS A 60 23.54 -6.09 1.38
CA LYS A 60 24.77 -5.31 1.25
C LYS A 60 25.96 -6.25 1.08
N PHE A 61 26.70 -6.11 -0.01
CA PHE A 61 27.93 -6.86 -0.24
C PHE A 61 29.09 -6.26 0.55
N THR A 62 29.80 -7.10 1.31
CA THR A 62 30.96 -6.69 2.13
C THR A 62 32.31 -7.26 1.67
N ASN A 63 32.30 -8.34 0.88
CA ASN A 63 33.51 -9.06 0.48
C ASN A 63 34.04 -8.61 -0.91
N TYR A 64 33.49 -9.17 -2.00
CA TYR A 64 34.03 -8.99 -3.36
C TYR A 64 33.69 -7.65 -4.01
N VAL A 65 32.52 -7.08 -3.69
CA VAL A 65 32.04 -5.81 -4.26
C VAL A 65 31.59 -4.89 -3.12
N LYS A 66 32.54 -4.56 -2.24
CA LYS A 66 32.26 -3.79 -1.02
C LYS A 66 31.60 -2.45 -1.35
N GLY A 67 30.40 -2.24 -0.82
CA GLY A 67 29.61 -1.02 -1.07
C GLY A 67 28.44 -1.22 -2.03
N LEU A 68 28.41 -2.33 -2.80
CA LEU A 68 27.23 -2.71 -3.58
C LEU A 68 26.08 -3.10 -2.63
N LYS A 69 24.89 -2.64 -2.97
CA LYS A 69 23.63 -2.98 -2.33
C LYS A 69 22.63 -3.35 -3.41
N ILE A 70 21.88 -4.41 -3.17
CA ILE A 70 20.74 -4.77 -3.99
C ILE A 70 19.52 -4.84 -3.10
N GLY A 71 18.35 -4.56 -3.66
CA GLY A 71 17.09 -4.71 -2.97
C GLY A 71 16.01 -5.19 -3.92
N ALA A 72 15.05 -5.90 -3.37
CA ALA A 72 13.83 -6.29 -4.06
C ALA A 72 12.65 -6.09 -3.12
N GLY A 73 11.51 -5.70 -3.67
CA GLY A 73 10.31 -5.48 -2.89
C GLY A 73 9.06 -5.84 -3.67
N ILE A 74 8.05 -6.28 -2.94
CA ILE A 74 6.71 -6.54 -3.43
C ILE A 74 5.72 -5.69 -2.65
N TYR A 75 4.70 -5.21 -3.35
CA TYR A 75 3.63 -4.44 -2.78
C TYR A 75 2.30 -4.94 -3.34
N TYR A 76 1.40 -5.37 -2.47
CA TYR A 76 0.07 -5.86 -2.81
C TYR A 76 -0.98 -4.89 -2.30
N ILE A 77 -1.90 -4.53 -3.18
CA ILE A 77 -3.12 -3.80 -2.83
C ILE A 77 -4.31 -4.66 -3.24
N GLY A 78 -5.16 -4.99 -2.27
CA GLY A 78 -6.40 -5.71 -2.51
C GLY A 78 -7.43 -4.89 -3.28
N ASP A 79 -8.54 -5.57 -3.56
CA ASP A 79 -9.71 -4.97 -4.18
C ASP A 79 -10.21 -3.75 -3.39
N ARG A 80 -10.69 -2.75 -4.13
CA ARG A 80 -11.21 -1.52 -3.54
C ARG A 80 -12.33 -0.95 -4.37
N ILE A 81 -13.26 -0.30 -3.70
CA ILE A 81 -14.33 0.42 -4.36
C ILE A 81 -13.80 1.78 -4.78
N ALA A 82 -13.99 2.19 -6.03
CA ALA A 82 -13.72 3.54 -6.50
C ALA A 82 -15.02 4.28 -6.84
N GLY A 83 -14.88 5.54 -7.26
CA GLY A 83 -16.01 6.44 -7.46
C GLY A 83 -16.40 7.17 -6.17
N TRP A 84 -17.69 7.19 -5.88
CA TRP A 84 -18.27 7.91 -4.74
C TRP A 84 -19.25 7.01 -3.99
N ASN A 85 -19.17 7.00 -2.66
CA ASN A 85 -20.22 6.39 -1.84
C ASN A 85 -21.57 7.04 -2.17
N ASP A 86 -22.62 6.23 -2.18
CA ASP A 86 -23.96 6.74 -2.45
C ASP A 86 -24.47 7.51 -1.24
N THR A 87 -25.23 8.57 -1.48
CA THR A 87 -25.96 9.26 -0.41
C THR A 87 -27.44 8.93 -0.55
N LYS A 88 -28.16 8.95 0.58
CA LYS A 88 -29.61 8.70 0.61
C LYS A 88 -30.37 9.59 -0.38
N SER A 89 -29.97 10.85 -0.50
CA SER A 89 -30.50 11.80 -1.49
C SER A 89 -30.18 11.45 -2.94
N THR A 90 -28.95 10.99 -3.22
CA THR A 90 -28.53 10.67 -4.59
C THR A 90 -29.18 9.37 -5.07
N ASN A 91 -29.45 8.40 -4.20
CA ASN A 91 -30.16 7.17 -4.55
C ASN A 91 -31.57 7.46 -5.06
N THR A 92 -32.31 8.36 -4.41
CA THR A 92 -33.64 8.77 -4.87
C THR A 92 -33.56 9.51 -6.21
N SER A 93 -32.59 10.41 -6.39
CA SER A 93 -32.43 11.18 -7.64
C SER A 93 -31.95 10.35 -8.84
N ARG A 94 -31.27 9.22 -8.60
CA ARG A 94 -30.68 8.37 -9.63
C ARG A 94 -31.41 7.04 -9.82
N ASN A 95 -32.62 6.88 -9.29
CA ASN A 95 -33.37 5.63 -9.34
C ASN A 95 -32.53 4.41 -8.87
N ASN A 96 -31.81 4.58 -7.75
CA ASN A 96 -30.98 3.57 -7.12
C ASN A 96 -29.77 3.07 -7.96
N VAL A 97 -29.31 3.86 -8.95
CA VAL A 97 -28.08 3.57 -9.70
C VAL A 97 -26.84 4.04 -8.93
N THR A 98 -26.04 3.07 -8.49
CA THR A 98 -24.81 3.31 -7.71
C THR A 98 -23.73 4.06 -8.51
N ARG A 99 -22.91 4.83 -7.80
CA ARG A 99 -21.70 5.50 -8.33
C ARG A 99 -20.41 4.80 -7.93
N MET A 100 -20.53 3.60 -7.36
CA MET A 100 -19.43 2.76 -6.94
C MET A 100 -19.02 1.82 -8.07
N PHE A 101 -17.72 1.63 -8.25
CA PHE A 101 -17.16 0.67 -9.19
C PHE A 101 -15.98 -0.06 -8.56
N ASP A 102 -15.95 -1.37 -8.69
CA ASP A 102 -14.91 -2.20 -8.08
C ASP A 102 -13.63 -2.17 -8.91
N LEU A 103 -12.53 -1.83 -8.24
CA LEU A 103 -11.18 -1.97 -8.77
C LEU A 103 -10.60 -3.28 -8.31
N LYS A 104 -10.06 -4.04 -9.27
CA LYS A 104 -9.33 -5.26 -8.99
C LYS A 104 -8.06 -4.98 -8.19
N ASP A 105 -7.65 -6.00 -7.47
CA ASP A 105 -6.37 -6.08 -6.79
C ASP A 105 -5.21 -6.05 -7.79
N TYR A 106 -4.04 -5.65 -7.29
CA TYR A 106 -2.81 -5.73 -8.06
C TYR A 106 -1.59 -5.86 -7.14
N THR A 107 -0.53 -6.41 -7.73
CA THR A 107 0.77 -6.56 -7.09
C THR A 107 1.82 -5.84 -7.92
N THR A 108 2.61 -4.99 -7.28
CA THR A 108 3.76 -4.34 -7.88
C THR A 108 5.04 -4.98 -7.35
N VAL A 109 5.99 -5.24 -8.25
CA VAL A 109 7.33 -5.73 -7.91
C VAL A 109 8.32 -4.62 -8.21
N SER A 110 9.31 -4.46 -7.32
CA SER A 110 10.37 -3.47 -7.44
C SER A 110 11.73 -4.13 -7.22
N VAL A 111 12.73 -3.64 -7.95
CA VAL A 111 14.13 -4.04 -7.80
C VAL A 111 14.97 -2.77 -7.75
N SER A 112 15.98 -2.76 -6.89
CA SER A 112 16.87 -1.62 -6.70
C SER A 112 18.32 -2.10 -6.60
N VAL A 113 19.24 -1.28 -7.10
CA VAL A 113 20.68 -1.48 -6.97
C VAL A 113 21.30 -0.14 -6.60
N GLY A 114 22.28 -0.15 -5.68
CA GLY A 114 22.99 1.04 -5.26
C GLY A 114 24.44 0.70 -4.92
N TYR A 115 25.34 1.66 -5.03
CA TYR A 115 26.75 1.47 -4.73
C TYR A 115 27.28 2.62 -3.86
N GLU A 116 27.95 2.29 -2.75
CA GLU A 116 28.61 3.26 -1.87
C GLU A 116 30.07 3.49 -2.31
N TRP A 117 30.37 4.63 -2.94
CA TRP A 117 31.76 5.07 -3.16
C TRP A 117 32.31 5.81 -1.95
N LYS A 118 33.54 5.45 -1.54
CA LYS A 118 34.26 6.11 -0.45
C LYS A 118 34.99 7.34 -0.99
N ASN A 119 34.25 8.42 -1.27
CA ASN A 119 34.79 9.77 -1.38
C ASN A 119 33.66 10.79 -1.23
N SER A 120 33.78 11.64 -0.20
CA SER A 120 33.06 12.89 0.04
C SER A 120 31.54 12.91 -0.18
N LEU A 121 30.80 12.92 0.93
CA LEU A 121 29.59 13.73 1.16
C LEU A 121 28.67 14.02 -0.04
N SER A 122 28.23 13.01 -0.80
CA SER A 122 27.03 13.13 -1.65
C SER A 122 26.31 11.79 -1.66
N ARG A 123 25.11 11.77 -1.06
CA ARG A 123 24.26 10.59 -0.98
C ARG A 123 23.30 10.62 -2.17
N GLU A 124 23.79 10.32 -3.36
CA GLU A 124 22.93 10.22 -4.53
C GLU A 124 22.18 8.89 -4.53
N ARG A 125 20.84 8.95 -4.47
CA ARG A 125 19.94 7.82 -4.67
C ARG A 125 19.40 7.88 -6.09
N TRP A 126 19.87 7.00 -6.96
CA TRP A 126 19.24 6.77 -8.25
C TRP A 126 18.22 5.63 -8.10
N GLY A 127 16.93 5.96 -8.18
CA GLY A 127 15.83 4.99 -8.15
C GLY A 127 15.17 4.92 -9.51
N ILE A 128 15.29 3.79 -10.20
CA ILE A 128 14.52 3.51 -11.40
C ILE A 128 13.21 2.86 -10.95
N CYS A 129 12.10 3.57 -11.12
CA CYS A 129 10.75 3.05 -10.90
C CYS A 129 10.21 2.57 -12.24
N LEU A 130 10.20 1.25 -12.46
CA LEU A 130 9.47 0.66 -13.59
C LEU A 130 8.12 0.20 -13.07
N MET A 131 7.07 0.81 -13.62
CA MET A 131 5.68 0.51 -13.34
C MET A 131 5.14 -0.24 -14.56
N TRP A 132 4.71 -1.48 -14.37
CA TRP A 132 4.00 -2.28 -15.38
C TRP A 132 2.58 -2.52 -14.89
#